data_AF-A0A2V6K1M2-F1
#
_entry.id   AF-A0A2V6K1M2-F1
#
_cell.length_a   1.000
_cell.length_b   1.000
_cell.length_c   1.000
_cell.angle_alpha   90.00
_cell.angle_beta   90.00
_cell.angle_gamma   90.00
#
_symmetry.space_group_name_H-M   'P 1'
#
loop_
_entity.id
_entity.type
_entity.pdbx_description
1 polymer ?
#
loop_
_entity_poly.entity_id
_entity_poly.type
_entity_poly.pdbx_seq_one_letter_code
_entity_poly.pdbx_strand_id
1 'polypeptide(L)'
;QITETVRAAVSTHAGHPAIFGYLVGNEVSSTMARWLGARRVIEFVEKLIRIGRGIDADALFSYATYPPTEYLLPQNADFCCFNVYLHNQRDFEGYLLRLQNLSGEQPLILGEFGMDTI
;
A
#
# COMPACT_ATOMS: atom_id res chain seq x y z
N GLN A 1 -11.02 5.01 15.62
CA GLN A 1 -9.70 5.66 15.73
C GLN A 1 -8.98 5.72 14.38
N ILE A 2 -8.59 4.59 13.76
CA ILE A 2 -7.88 4.57 12.47
C ILE A 2 -8.59 5.37 11.36
N THR A 3 -9.90 5.19 11.21
CA THR A 3 -10.69 5.93 10.21
C THR A 3 -10.64 7.44 10.42
N GLU A 4 -10.59 7.88 11.68
CA GLU A 4 -10.54 9.30 12.02
C GLU A 4 -9.15 9.89 11.76
N THR A 5 -8.09 9.11 12.01
CA THR A 5 -6.72 9.48 11.64
C THR A 5 -6.61 9.72 10.13
N VAL A 6 -7.17 8.83 9.31
CA VAL A 6 -7.21 9.02 7.85
C VAL A 6 -8.00 10.28 7.47
N ARG A 7 -9.18 10.49 8.07
CA ARG A 7 -9.96 11.72 7.81
C ARG A 7 -9.16 12.97 8.15
N ALA A 8 -8.58 13.04 9.34
CA ALA A 8 -7.82 14.20 9.78
C ALA A 8 -6.60 14.45 8.90
N ALA A 9 -5.83 13.41 8.55
CA ALA A 9 -4.63 13.53 7.73
C ALA A 9 -4.95 14.04 6.32
N VAL A 10 -5.97 13.48 5.67
CA VAL A 10 -6.35 13.89 4.30
C VAL A 10 -6.98 15.28 4.32
N SER A 11 -7.90 15.58 5.25
CA SER A 11 -8.52 16.90 5.35
C SER A 11 -7.52 18.03 5.59
N THR A 12 -6.45 17.77 6.36
CA THR A 12 -5.43 18.78 6.65
C THR A 12 -4.60 19.15 5.42
N HIS A 13 -4.48 18.26 4.44
CA HIS A 13 -3.61 18.45 3.29
C HIS A 13 -4.34 18.32 1.93
N ALA A 14 -5.67 18.39 1.94
CA ALA A 14 -6.47 18.24 0.74
C ALA A 14 -6.10 19.30 -0.33
N GLY A 15 -5.90 18.86 -1.56
CA GLY A 15 -5.53 19.71 -2.69
C GLY A 15 -4.09 20.25 -2.64
N HIS A 16 -3.23 19.75 -1.74
CA HIS A 16 -1.85 20.22 -1.65
C HIS A 16 -1.03 19.71 -2.84
N PRO A 17 -0.48 20.59 -3.71
CA PRO A 17 0.11 20.19 -4.99
C PRO A 17 1.40 19.37 -4.88
N ALA A 18 2.06 19.37 -3.73
CA ALA A 18 3.25 18.54 -3.48
C ALA A 18 2.92 17.10 -3.06
N ILE A 19 1.65 16.76 -2.79
CA ILE A 19 1.27 15.41 -2.37
C ILE A 19 0.90 14.60 -3.60
N PHE A 20 1.70 13.59 -3.90
CA PHE A 20 1.43 12.64 -4.98
C PHE A 20 0.26 11.70 -4.63
N GLY A 21 0.19 11.22 -3.40
CA GLY A 21 -0.86 10.33 -2.93
C GLY A 21 -0.66 9.88 -1.49
N TYR A 22 -1.64 9.16 -0.96
CA TYR A 22 -1.69 8.67 0.42
C TYR A 22 -1.62 7.14 0.48
N LEU A 23 -0.75 6.63 1.33
CA LEU A 23 -0.77 5.23 1.77
C LEU A 23 -1.62 5.14 3.04
N VAL A 24 -2.78 4.48 2.96
CA VAL A 24 -3.73 4.42 4.09
C VAL A 24 -3.36 3.36 5.14
N GLY A 25 -2.33 2.58 4.87
CA GLY A 25 -1.76 1.57 5.75
C GLY A 25 -0.44 1.04 5.21
N ASN A 26 0.33 0.40 6.09
CA ASN A 26 1.64 -0.16 5.82
C ASN A 26 1.77 -1.53 6.48
N GLU A 27 2.22 -2.54 5.73
CA GLU A 27 2.71 -3.83 6.23
C GLU A 27 1.82 -4.51 7.29
N VAL A 28 0.53 -4.71 6.96
CA VAL A 28 -0.34 -5.57 7.78
C VAL A 28 0.31 -6.94 7.92
N SER A 29 0.64 -7.30 9.16
CA SER A 29 1.37 -8.53 9.46
C SER A 29 0.60 -9.77 9.01
N SER A 30 1.34 -10.78 8.56
CA SER A 30 0.78 -12.08 8.16
C SER A 30 0.01 -12.77 9.29
N THR A 31 0.44 -12.60 10.54
CA THR A 31 -0.27 -13.08 11.73
C THR A 31 -1.64 -12.41 11.85
N MET A 32 -1.71 -11.09 11.72
CA MET A 32 -2.98 -10.37 11.78
C MET A 32 -3.90 -10.75 10.62
N ALA A 33 -3.36 -10.85 9.41
CA ALA A 33 -4.11 -11.28 8.23
C ALA A 33 -4.69 -12.70 8.40
N ARG A 34 -3.94 -13.62 9.01
CA ARG A 34 -4.41 -14.99 9.31
C ARG A 34 -5.54 -15.00 10.33
N TRP A 35 -5.42 -14.23 11.41
CA TRP A 35 -6.42 -14.19 12.48
C TRP A 35 -7.71 -13.47 12.06
N LEU A 36 -7.60 -12.35 11.37
CA LEU A 36 -8.77 -11.57 10.95
C LEU A 36 -9.41 -12.09 9.66
N GLY A 37 -8.61 -12.75 8.81
CA GLY A 37 -8.96 -13.17 7.46
C GLY A 37 -8.56 -12.13 6.42
N ALA A 38 -7.87 -12.57 5.36
CA ALA A 38 -7.34 -11.72 4.30
C ALA A 38 -8.40 -10.80 3.68
N ARG A 39 -9.58 -11.33 3.34
CA ARG A 39 -10.69 -10.56 2.78
C ARG A 39 -11.12 -9.41 3.70
N ARG A 40 -11.23 -9.66 5.01
CA ARG A 40 -11.64 -8.63 5.98
C ARG A 40 -10.60 -7.53 6.12
N VAL A 41 -9.31 -7.89 6.03
CA VAL A 41 -8.23 -6.90 6.00
C VAL A 41 -8.30 -6.05 4.74
N ILE A 42 -8.45 -6.67 3.56
CA ILE A 42 -8.58 -5.96 2.28
C ILE A 42 -9.78 -5.00 2.33
N GLU A 43 -10.97 -5.49 2.68
CA GLU A 43 -12.19 -4.66 2.78
C GLU A 43 -12.03 -3.47 3.73
N PHE A 44 -11.26 -3.65 4.81
CA PHE A 44 -10.97 -2.58 5.74
C PHE A 44 -10.02 -1.55 5.13
N VAL A 45 -8.95 -1.96 4.45
CA VAL A 45 -8.05 -1.05 3.74
C VAL A 45 -8.82 -0.30 2.64
N GLU A 46 -9.64 -0.98 1.85
CA GLU A 46 -10.48 -0.36 0.83
C GLU A 46 -11.45 0.67 1.43
N LYS A 47 -11.97 0.42 2.64
CA LYS A 47 -12.79 1.38 3.39
C LYS A 47 -11.98 2.63 3.73
N LEU A 48 -10.72 2.50 4.13
CA LEU A 48 -9.86 3.65 4.41
C LEU A 48 -9.58 4.46 3.14
N ILE A 49 -9.33 3.78 2.01
CA ILE A 49 -9.18 4.43 0.69
C ILE A 49 -10.45 5.22 0.34
N ARG A 50 -11.64 4.61 0.47
CA ARG A 50 -12.92 5.31 0.21
C ARG A 50 -13.11 6.54 1.10
N ILE A 51 -12.67 6.49 2.35
CA ILE A 51 -12.76 7.62 3.27
C ILE A 51 -11.87 8.78 2.80
N GLY A 52 -10.61 8.50 2.47
CA GLY A 52 -9.69 9.52 1.97
C GLY A 52 -10.17 10.12 0.65
N ARG A 53 -10.56 9.29 -0.31
CA ARG A 53 -11.07 9.72 -1.62
C ARG A 53 -12.36 10.55 -1.52
N GLY A 54 -13.18 10.32 -0.49
CA GLY A 54 -14.36 11.15 -0.22
C GLY A 54 -14.04 12.55 0.29
N ILE A 55 -12.80 12.83 0.69
CA ILE A 55 -12.33 14.13 1.17
C ILE A 55 -11.54 14.85 0.08
N ASP A 56 -10.62 14.14 -0.56
CA ASP A 56 -9.82 14.64 -1.67
C ASP A 56 -9.96 13.66 -2.85
N ALA A 57 -10.74 14.05 -3.86
CA ALA A 57 -11.06 13.20 -5.00
C ALA A 57 -9.94 13.16 -6.05
N ASP A 58 -9.06 14.17 -6.05
CA ASP A 58 -7.99 14.33 -7.04
C ASP A 58 -6.68 13.66 -6.58
N ALA A 59 -6.56 13.36 -5.29
CA ALA A 59 -5.42 12.62 -4.73
C ALA A 59 -5.47 11.12 -5.07
N LEU A 60 -4.28 10.52 -5.21
CA LEU A 60 -4.13 9.06 -5.33
C LEU A 60 -4.11 8.40 -3.94
N PHE A 61 -4.61 7.16 -3.87
CA PHE A 61 -4.68 6.36 -2.65
C PHE A 61 -4.21 4.95 -2.90
N SER A 62 -3.40 4.42 -1.99
CA SER A 62 -2.91 3.06 -2.03
C SER A 62 -2.62 2.51 -0.62
N TYR A 63 -2.03 1.33 -0.57
CA TYR A 63 -1.62 0.60 0.62
C TYR A 63 -0.26 -0.04 0.33
N ALA A 64 0.70 0.13 1.25
CA ALA A 64 2.00 -0.51 1.12
C ALA A 64 1.97 -1.90 1.74
N THR A 65 2.25 -2.90 0.92
CA THR A 65 2.39 -4.29 1.36
C THR A 65 3.84 -4.76 1.27
N TYR A 66 4.09 -6.01 1.66
CA TYR A 66 5.42 -6.61 1.69
C TYR A 66 5.31 -8.12 1.41
N PRO A 67 6.42 -8.82 1.09
CA PRO A 67 6.35 -10.19 0.54
C PRO A 67 5.48 -11.20 1.31
N PRO A 68 5.51 -11.25 2.66
CA PRO A 68 4.66 -12.16 3.44
C PRO A 68 3.14 -11.91 3.31
N THR A 69 2.72 -10.71 2.89
CA THR A 69 1.30 -10.37 2.68
C THR A 69 1.06 -9.71 1.32
N GLU A 70 1.86 -10.06 0.31
CA GLU A 70 1.74 -9.57 -1.08
C GLU A 70 0.35 -9.81 -1.71
N TYR A 71 -0.43 -10.73 -1.16
CA TYR A 71 -1.81 -11.04 -1.59
C TYR A 71 -2.86 -10.05 -1.04
N LEU A 72 -2.48 -9.14 -0.14
CA LEU A 72 -3.38 -8.10 0.38
C LEU A 72 -3.39 -6.91 -0.59
N LEU A 73 -4.13 -7.07 -1.69
CA LEU A 73 -4.24 -6.07 -2.78
C LEU A 73 -5.65 -5.47 -2.82
N PRO A 74 -5.84 -4.24 -2.28
CA PRO A 74 -7.11 -3.51 -2.36
C PRO A 74 -7.46 -3.18 -3.81
N GLN A 75 -8.68 -3.55 -4.24
CA GLN A 75 -9.07 -3.40 -5.65
C GLN A 75 -9.32 -1.94 -6.04
N ASN A 76 -9.50 -1.05 -5.06
CA ASN A 76 -9.75 0.38 -5.28
C ASN A 76 -8.51 1.26 -5.04
N ALA A 77 -7.33 0.67 -4.91
CA ALA A 77 -6.06 1.39 -4.90
C ALA A 77 -5.73 1.91 -6.31
N ASP A 78 -5.11 3.09 -6.40
CA ASP A 78 -4.74 3.69 -7.69
C ASP A 78 -3.41 3.14 -8.25
N PHE A 79 -2.59 2.57 -7.37
CA PHE A 79 -1.30 1.96 -7.72
C PHE A 79 -0.97 0.84 -6.72
N CYS A 80 -0.11 -0.10 -7.11
CA CYS A 80 0.41 -1.13 -6.22
C CYS A 80 1.70 -0.64 -5.55
N CYS A 81 1.81 -0.80 -4.23
CA CYS A 81 2.97 -0.36 -3.47
C CYS A 81 3.55 -1.51 -2.65
N PHE A 82 4.85 -1.77 -2.81
CA PHE A 82 5.55 -2.85 -2.10
C PHE A 82 6.82 -2.34 -1.42
N ASN A 83 7.04 -2.79 -0.19
CA ASN A 83 8.29 -2.64 0.53
C ASN A 83 9.14 -3.90 0.32
N VAL A 84 10.34 -3.73 -0.23
CA VAL A 84 11.19 -4.85 -0.68
C VAL A 84 12.62 -4.69 -0.16
N TYR A 85 13.03 -5.63 0.67
CA TYR A 85 14.34 -5.68 1.31
C TYR A 85 15.08 -6.97 0.94
N LEU A 86 15.46 -7.09 -0.34
CA LEU A 86 16.22 -8.22 -0.87
C LEU A 86 17.64 -7.78 -1.22
N HIS A 87 18.62 -8.32 -0.51
CA HIS A 87 20.03 -7.93 -0.69
C HIS A 87 20.70 -8.65 -1.86
N ASN A 88 20.20 -9.83 -2.22
CA ASN A 88 20.68 -10.55 -3.38
C ASN A 88 20.03 -9.98 -4.65
N GLN A 89 20.85 -9.47 -5.56
CA GLN A 89 20.38 -8.86 -6.80
C GLN A 89 19.48 -9.81 -7.64
N ARG A 90 19.83 -11.09 -7.75
CA ARG A 90 19.04 -12.04 -8.55
C ARG A 90 17.68 -12.30 -7.93
N ASP A 91 17.62 -12.40 -6.61
CA ASP A 91 16.35 -12.56 -5.89
C ASP A 91 15.48 -11.31 -6.04
N PHE A 92 16.09 -10.11 -5.96
CA PHE A 92 15.38 -8.85 -6.19
C PHE A 92 14.82 -8.75 -7.61
N GLU A 93 15.63 -9.02 -8.65
CA GLU A 93 15.18 -9.01 -10.05
C GLU A 93 14.04 -10.01 -10.29
N GLY A 94 14.19 -11.24 -9.79
CA GLY A 94 13.16 -12.27 -9.89
C GLY A 94 11.87 -11.87 -9.19
N TYR A 95 11.97 -11.24 -8.01
CA TYR A 95 10.81 -10.77 -7.28
C TYR A 95 10.14 -9.56 -7.95
N LEU A 96 10.92 -8.65 -8.55
CA LEU A 96 10.38 -7.51 -9.29
C LEU A 96 9.53 -7.98 -10.49
N LEU A 97 9.95 -9.03 -11.20
CA LEU A 97 9.16 -9.63 -12.28
C LEU A 97 7.83 -10.22 -11.76
N ARG A 98 7.84 -10.84 -10.57
CA ARG A 98 6.61 -11.30 -9.90
C ARG A 98 5.69 -10.12 -9.55
N LEU A 99 6.24 -9.05 -8.99
CA LEU A 99 5.47 -7.86 -8.64
C LEU A 99 4.84 -7.19 -9.87
N GLN A 100 5.53 -7.17 -11.01
CA GLN A 100 4.95 -6.69 -12.27
C GLN A 100 3.73 -7.52 -12.68
N ASN A 101 3.83 -8.85 -12.60
CA ASN A 101 2.68 -9.72 -12.88
C ASN A 101 1.52 -9.51 -11.89
N LEU A 102 1.82 -9.29 -10.60
CA LEU A 102 0.79 -9.05 -9.57
C LEU A 102 0.10 -7.69 -9.71
N SER A 103 0.83 -6.68 -10.17
CA SER A 103 0.29 -5.33 -10.35
C SER A 103 -0.64 -5.23 -11.57
N GLY A 104 -0.50 -6.14 -12.53
CA GLY A 104 -1.30 -6.14 -13.75
C GLY A 104 -1.12 -4.83 -14.50
N GLU A 105 -2.23 -4.12 -14.73
CA GLU A 105 -2.23 -2.82 -15.42
C GLU A 105 -2.00 -1.63 -14.47
N GLN A 106 -1.90 -1.87 -13.15
CA GLN A 106 -1.70 -0.81 -12.17
C GLN A 106 -0.22 -0.41 -12.10
N PRO A 107 0.10 0.89 -11.89
CA PRO A 107 1.47 1.31 -11.65
C PRO A 107 2.08 0.59 -10.44
N LEU A 108 3.26 0.02 -10.61
CA LEU A 108 4.05 -0.59 -9.53
C LEU A 108 5.01 0.43 -8.92
N ILE A 109 4.91 0.63 -7.61
CA ILE A 109 5.77 1.51 -6.81
C ILE A 109 6.51 0.68 -5.75
N LEU A 110 7.81 0.91 -5.61
CA LEU A 110 8.57 0.45 -4.45
C LEU A 110 8.53 1.56 -3.38
N GLY A 111 7.78 1.32 -2.30
CA GLY A 111 7.58 2.30 -1.23
C GLY A 111 8.81 2.42 -0.35
N GLU A 112 9.32 1.28 0.09
CA GLU A 112 10.57 1.17 0.82
C GLU A 112 11.48 0.13 0.17
N PHE A 113 12.75 0.47 0.06
CA PHE A 113 13.82 -0.45 -0.33
C PHE A 113 15.10 0.02 0.36
N GLY A 114 15.96 -0.91 0.76
CA GLY A 114 17.22 -0.55 1.38
C GLY A 114 18.04 -1.75 1.81
N MET A 115 19.26 -1.46 2.24
CA MET A 115 20.18 -2.40 2.87
C MET A 115 20.87 -1.70 4.02
N ASP A 116 21.01 -2.38 5.15
CA ASP A 116 21.85 -1.90 6.23
C ASP A 116 23.32 -1.87 5.78
N THR A 117 24.00 -0.75 6.04
CA THR A 117 25.45 -0.63 5.81
C THR A 117 26.21 -1.23 6.99
N ILE A 118 27.22 -2.03 6.71
CA ILE A 118 28.17 -2.55 7.72
C ILE A 118 29.11 -1.44 8.17
#